data_AF-A0A961I571-F1
#
_entry.id   AF-A0A961I571-F1
#
_cell.length_a   1.000
_cell.length_b   1.000
_cell.length_c   1.000
_cell.angle_alpha   90.00
_cell.angle_beta   90.00
_cell.angle_gamma   90.00
#
_symmetry.space_group_name_H-M   'P 1'
#
loop_
_entity.id
_entity.type
_entity.pdbx_description
1 polymer ?
#
loop_
_entity_poly.entity_id
_entity_poly.type
_entity_poly.pdbx_seq_one_letter_code
_entity_poly.pdbx_strand_id
1 'polypeptide(L)' 'SALVGIALDGYPIFGRLETDSSTPGTSTPALDANGGHTHVHSTIGSSIYHYHVENTSNNLILLEDFHGSKGSTTF' A
#
# COMPACT_ATOMS: atom_id res chain seq x y z
N SER A 1 7.22 -0.84 -7.68
CA SER A 1 5.99 -1.62 -7.61
C SER A 1 5.06 -1.32 -8.76
N ALA A 2 4.23 -2.29 -9.14
CA ALA A 2 3.09 -2.08 -10.05
C ALA A 2 1.78 -2.06 -9.27
N LEU A 3 0.76 -1.34 -9.79
CA LEU A 3 -0.59 -1.32 -9.22
C LEU A 3 -1.22 -2.71 -9.35
N VAL A 4 -1.71 -3.24 -8.24
CA VAL A 4 -2.36 -4.56 -8.17
C VAL A 4 -3.87 -4.41 -8.09
N GLY A 5 -4.36 -3.40 -7.38
CA GLY A 5 -5.79 -3.14 -7.21
C GLY A 5 -6.07 -1.92 -6.35
N ILE A 6 -7.34 -1.71 -6.03
CA ILE A 6 -7.82 -0.67 -5.13
C ILE A 6 -8.55 -1.36 -3.98
N ALA A 7 -8.24 -0.97 -2.75
CA ALA A 7 -8.88 -1.47 -1.54
C ALA A 7 -10.31 -0.93 -1.40
N LEU A 8 -11.14 -1.58 -0.58
CA LEU A 8 -12.55 -1.20 -0.37
C LEU A 8 -12.73 0.17 0.33
N ASP A 9 -11.68 0.73 0.89
CA ASP A 9 -11.63 2.10 1.42
C ASP A 9 -11.06 3.13 0.42
N GLY A 10 -10.78 2.69 -0.82
CA GLY A 10 -10.38 3.52 -1.94
C GLY A 10 -8.87 3.72 -2.12
N TYR A 11 -8.03 3.18 -1.22
CA TYR A 11 -6.58 3.35 -1.36
C TYR A 11 -5.96 2.30 -2.31
N PRO A 12 -4.92 2.68 -3.07
CA PRO A 12 -4.28 1.77 -4.00
C PRO A 12 -3.46 0.70 -3.27
N ILE A 13 -3.41 -0.47 -3.91
CA ILE A 13 -2.63 -1.63 -3.47
C ILE A 13 -1.52 -1.84 -4.50
N PHE A 14 -0.28 -1.79 -4.04
CA PHE A 14 0.90 -2.05 -4.85
C PHE A 14 1.57 -3.37 -4.46
N GLY A 15 2.41 -3.91 -5.34
CA GLY A 15 3.26 -5.04 -5.02
C GLY A 15 4.23 -4.76 -3.85
N ARG A 16 4.90 -5.81 -3.37
CA ARG A 16 5.67 -5.79 -2.11
C ARG A 16 6.79 -4.75 -1.94
N LEU A 17 7.36 -4.28 -3.04
CA LEU A 17 8.51 -3.38 -3.05
C LEU A 17 8.04 -1.98 -3.43
N GLU A 18 8.85 -0.99 -3.10
CA GLU A 18 8.71 0.38 -3.58
C GLU A 18 8.90 0.48 -5.10
N THR A 19 8.67 1.67 -5.66
CA THR A 19 8.94 1.96 -7.07
C THR A 19 10.40 1.85 -7.49
N ASP A 20 11.35 2.01 -6.57
CA ASP A 20 12.78 1.84 -6.79
C ASP A 20 13.30 0.42 -6.46
N SER A 21 12.40 -0.53 -6.17
CA SER A 21 12.71 -1.90 -5.73
C SER A 21 13.30 -2.01 -4.31
N SER A 22 13.27 -0.94 -3.51
CA SER A 22 13.58 -1.04 -2.08
C SER A 22 12.43 -1.69 -1.31
N THR A 23 12.74 -2.22 -0.13
CA THR A 23 11.74 -2.73 0.81
C THR A 23 11.18 -1.55 1.62
N PRO A 24 9.86 -1.45 1.82
CA PRO A 24 9.29 -0.46 2.72
C PRO A 24 9.99 -0.43 4.09
N GLY A 25 10.33 0.76 4.58
CA GLY A 25 11.06 0.92 5.85
C GLY A 25 12.58 0.94 5.76
N THR A 26 13.20 0.70 4.59
CA THR A 26 14.66 0.86 4.45
C THR A 26 15.07 2.28 4.10
N SER A 27 14.42 2.86 3.08
CA SER A 27 14.66 4.24 2.60
C SER A 27 13.36 5.04 2.50
N THR A 28 12.23 4.37 2.71
CA THR A 28 10.87 4.93 2.81
C THR A 28 10.36 4.67 4.23
N PRO A 29 9.27 5.32 4.66
CA PRO A 29 8.62 4.98 5.92
C PRO A 29 8.29 3.48 6.00
N ALA A 30 8.34 2.89 7.19
CA ALA A 30 7.91 1.52 7.40
C ALA A 30 6.39 1.38 7.17
N LEU A 31 5.94 0.17 6.84
CA LEU A 31 4.51 -0.15 6.82
C LEU A 31 3.95 -0.05 8.24
N ASP A 32 2.73 0.46 8.35
CA ASP A 32 1.94 0.43 9.57
C ASP A 32 1.33 -0.96 9.80
N ALA A 33 0.55 -1.09 10.88
CA ALA A 33 -0.10 -2.34 11.24
C ALA A 33 -1.16 -2.81 10.23
N ASN A 34 -1.66 -1.92 9.37
CA ASN A 34 -2.59 -2.26 8.29
C ASN A 34 -1.88 -2.76 7.03
N GLY A 35 -0.54 -2.70 6.98
CA GLY A 35 0.26 -3.11 5.83
C GLY A 35 0.42 -2.02 4.76
N GLY A 36 0.16 -0.76 5.13
CA GLY A 36 0.31 0.37 4.23
C GLY A 36 1.16 1.48 4.83
N HIS A 37 1.42 2.51 4.03
CA HIS A 37 2.10 3.71 4.49
C HIS A 37 1.83 4.89 3.55
N THR A 38 2.26 6.09 3.95
CA THR A 38 2.21 7.29 3.10
C THR A 38 3.59 7.57 2.53
N HIS A 39 3.73 7.37 1.22
CA HIS A 39 4.96 7.66 0.48
C HIS A 39 4.66 8.10 -0.95
N VAL A 40 5.62 8.75 -1.61
CA VAL A 40 5.50 9.09 -3.03
C VAL A 40 5.58 7.83 -3.86
N HIS A 41 4.57 7.60 -4.70
CA HIS A 41 4.59 6.47 -5.62
C HIS A 41 4.62 6.99 -7.06
N SER A 42 5.55 6.49 -7.89
CA SER A 42 5.78 7.06 -9.22
C SER A 42 4.58 6.93 -10.17
N THR A 43 3.73 5.92 -9.98
CA THR A 43 2.45 5.75 -10.71
C THR A 43 1.45 6.88 -10.43
N ILE A 44 1.48 7.45 -9.22
CA ILE A 44 0.55 8.51 -8.79
C ILE A 44 1.17 9.90 -8.98
N GLY A 45 2.51 10.00 -8.84
CA GLY A 45 3.25 11.24 -8.98
C GLY A 45 3.19 12.14 -7.74
N SER A 46 2.55 11.69 -6.66
CA SER A 46 2.44 12.40 -5.38
C SER A 46 2.49 11.43 -4.20
N SER A 47 2.64 11.98 -2.99
CA SER A 47 2.54 11.21 -1.76
C SER A 47 1.09 10.85 -1.47
N ILE A 48 0.83 9.57 -1.28
CA ILE A 48 -0.51 9.04 -0.99
C ILE A 48 -0.36 7.84 -0.07
N TYR A 49 -1.35 7.61 0.81
CA TYR A 49 -1.40 6.36 1.56
C TYR A 49 -1.66 5.19 0.59
N HIS A 50 -0.93 4.11 0.73
CA HIS A 50 -1.10 2.93 -0.10
C HIS A 50 -0.65 1.66 0.61
N TYR A 51 -1.25 0.55 0.21
CA TYR A 51 -0.95 -0.78 0.74
C TYR A 51 0.11 -1.50 -0.07
N HIS A 52 0.86 -2.38 0.58
CA HIS A 52 1.75 -3.31 -0.09
C HIS A 52 1.27 -4.76 0.08
N VAL A 53 1.37 -5.55 -0.98
CA VAL A 53 1.14 -7.00 -0.90
C VAL A 53 2.27 -7.66 -0.09
N GLU A 54 1.93 -8.35 1.00
CA GLU A 54 2.92 -9.11 1.77
C GLU A 54 3.21 -10.50 1.16
N ASN A 55 4.44 -11.00 1.34
CA ASN A 55 4.86 -12.31 0.83
C ASN A 55 4.51 -13.50 1.75
N THR A 56 4.08 -13.24 2.97
CA THR A 56 4.21 -14.25 4.03
C THR A 56 3.24 -15.41 3.92
N SER A 57 2.18 -15.33 3.10
CA SER A 57 1.16 -16.41 3.02
C SER A 57 0.51 -16.65 1.64
N ASN A 58 1.09 -16.22 0.51
CA ASN A 58 0.48 -16.34 -0.84
C ASN A 58 -0.93 -15.69 -0.98
N ASN A 59 -1.37 -14.92 0.02
CA ASN A 59 -2.64 -14.21 0.05
C ASN A 59 -2.38 -12.71 0.01
N LEU A 60 -3.23 -11.98 -0.70
CA LEU A 60 -3.31 -10.53 -0.58
C LEU A 60 -3.97 -10.21 0.76
N ILE A 61 -3.17 -9.84 1.76
CA ILE A 61 -3.66 -9.54 3.11
C ILE A 61 -3.53 -8.03 3.37
N LEU A 62 -4.66 -7.40 3.69
CA LEU A 62 -4.67 -6.20 4.54
C LEU A 62 -4.43 -6.72 5.96
N LEU A 63 -3.35 -6.29 6.61
CA LEU A 63 -2.84 -6.98 7.80
C LEU A 63 -3.85 -6.97 8.95
N GLU A 64 -4.31 -5.79 9.36
CA GLU A 64 -5.22 -5.62 10.49
C GLU A 64 -6.57 -5.02 10.10
N ASP A 65 -6.63 -3.78 9.58
CA ASP A 65 -7.86 -3.16 9.08
C ASP A 65 -7.60 -2.21 7.88
N PHE A 66 -8.65 -1.57 7.37
CA PHE A 66 -8.56 -0.48 6.41
C PHE A 66 -8.06 0.82 7.08
N HIS A 67 -7.38 1.66 6.31
CA HIS A 67 -6.88 2.96 6.73
C HIS A 67 -8.01 3.98 6.69
N GLY A 68 -8.83 3.91 5.64
CA GLY A 68 -10.04 4.69 5.50
C GLY A 68 -11.29 3.98 6.04
N SER A 69 -12.45 4.55 5.72
CA SER A 69 -13.73 3.93 6.01
C SER A 69 -14.09 2.90 4.95
N LYS A 70 -14.40 1.67 5.37
CA LYS A 70 -14.90 0.59 4.50
C LYS A 70 -16.07 1.08 3.66
N GLY A 71 -16.00 0.87 2.35
CA GLY A 71 -17.05 1.26 1.40
C GLY A 71 -17.01 2.72 0.98
N SER A 72 -16.03 3.50 1.46
CA SER A 72 -15.73 4.83 0.94
C SER A 72 -14.81 4.72 -0.27
N THR A 73 -15.01 5.57 -1.27
CA THR A 73 -14.05 5.76 -2.36
C THR A 73 -13.37 7.11 -2.14
N THR A 74 -12.07 7.07 -1.87
CA THR A 74 -11.25 8.28 -1.77
C THR A 74 -10.60 8.49 -3.14
N PHE A 75 -10.95 9.57 -3.84
CA PHE A 75 -10.31 9.97 -5.10
C PHE A 75 -9.38 11.15 -4.85
#